data_AF-G3I2K2-F1
#
_entry.id   AF-G3I2K2-F1
#
_cell.length_a   1.000
_cell.length_b   1.000
_cell.length_c   1.000
_cell.angle_alpha   90.00
_cell.angle_beta   90.00
_cell.angle_gamma   90.00
#
_symmetry.space_group_name_H-M   'P 1'
#
loop_
_entity.id
_entity.type
_entity.pdbx_description
1 polymer ?
#
loop_
_entity_poly.entity_id
_entity_poly.type
_entity_poly.pdbx_seq_one_letter_code
_entity_poly.pdbx_strand_id
1 'polypeptide(L)'
;MGGYTQTMKVILDTNLKCTDRLDEEGIEYNFKYLQCPLSLTKKVTPTQDVVYEPLTILNVMVQHNRIELLNHPVCKEYLLMKWCAYGFRAHMMNLGSYCLGLIPMTFLVVKIKPGLAFNSTGIINETTDHLETVDTLDAFSSPLLSLIQTFTMMLGDINYRDAFLEPLLKKELAYPILTFGQLILFTMFVPIVLMNLLIGLAVGDIAEVQKHASLKRSAMQVELHTNLEKKLPLWYLRKVDQKSTIVLKDLTSLLEKQHELIKLIIQKMEIISETEDEDNHCSFQDKFKKERLEQMQSKWNFVLNAVKTKTH
;
A
#
# COMPACT_ATOMS: atom_id res chain seq x y z
N MET A 1 -19.72 -2.13 -27.16
CA MET A 1 -18.92 -0.91 -26.85
C MET A 1 -17.40 -1.14 -26.72
N GLY A 2 -16.85 -2.34 -27.00
CA GLY A 2 -15.40 -2.62 -26.89
C GLY A 2 -14.56 -2.46 -28.16
N GLY A 3 -15.17 -2.23 -29.33
CA GLY A 3 -14.47 -2.26 -30.63
C GLY A 3 -13.29 -1.29 -30.71
N TYR A 4 -13.49 -0.03 -30.31
CA TYR A 4 -12.43 0.99 -30.35
C TYR A 4 -11.26 0.71 -29.39
N THR A 5 -11.52 0.09 -28.24
CA THR A 5 -10.47 -0.32 -27.30
C THR A 5 -9.61 -1.43 -27.90
N GLN A 6 -10.23 -2.39 -28.58
CA GLN A 6 -9.51 -3.45 -29.29
C GLN A 6 -8.71 -2.90 -30.47
N THR A 7 -9.27 -1.98 -31.25
CA THR A 7 -8.53 -1.32 -32.34
C THR A 7 -7.33 -0.55 -31.81
N MET A 8 -7.49 0.20 -30.71
CA MET A 8 -6.37 0.91 -30.09
C MET A 8 -5.30 -0.06 -29.56
N LYS A 9 -5.70 -1.20 -29.01
CA LYS A 9 -4.76 -2.25 -28.59
C LYS A 9 -3.94 -2.77 -29.78
N VAL A 10 -4.58 -3.08 -30.90
CA VAL A 10 -3.88 -3.51 -32.12
C VAL A 10 -2.92 -2.43 -32.62
N ILE A 11 -3.30 -1.16 -32.56
CA ILE A 11 -2.39 -0.05 -32.90
C ILE A 11 -1.18 -0.06 -31.94
N LEU A 12 -1.38 -0.22 -30.63
CA LEU A 12 -0.27 -0.30 -29.68
C LEU A 12 0.62 -1.52 -29.92
N ASP A 13 0.05 -2.68 -30.28
CA ASP A 13 0.80 -3.88 -30.61
C ASP A 13 1.72 -3.66 -31.83
N THR A 14 1.28 -2.91 -32.85
CA THR A 14 2.14 -2.57 -34.00
C THR A 14 3.33 -1.67 -33.64
N ASN A 15 3.31 -1.04 -32.46
CA ASN A 15 4.42 -0.22 -31.96
C ASN A 15 5.43 -1.00 -31.12
N LEU A 16 5.21 -2.31 -30.94
CA LEU A 16 6.15 -3.24 -30.34
C LEU A 16 6.99 -3.89 -31.45
N LYS A 17 8.31 -3.73 -31.40
CA LYS A 17 9.23 -4.42 -32.32
C LYS A 17 10.24 -5.26 -31.55
N CYS A 18 10.21 -6.58 -31.74
CA CYS A 18 11.31 -7.43 -31.30
C CYS A 18 12.49 -7.23 -32.24
N THR A 19 13.64 -6.83 -31.70
CA THR A 19 14.88 -6.72 -32.46
C THR A 19 15.63 -8.04 -32.38
N ASP A 20 15.70 -8.78 -33.49
CA ASP A 20 16.39 -10.08 -33.59
C ASP A 20 17.87 -9.92 -33.99
N ARG A 21 18.57 -8.93 -33.43
CA ARG A 21 20.03 -8.82 -33.65
C ARG A 21 20.74 -9.75 -32.68
N LEU A 22 21.60 -10.62 -33.23
CA LEU A 22 22.27 -11.74 -32.56
C LEU A 22 23.06 -11.39 -31.27
N ASP A 23 23.32 -10.11 -30.99
CA ASP A 23 24.07 -9.65 -29.81
C ASP A 23 23.24 -8.79 -28.83
N GLU A 24 22.01 -8.40 -29.17
CA GLU A 24 21.13 -7.58 -28.31
C GLU A 24 19.67 -7.99 -28.48
N GLU A 25 19.25 -9.07 -27.81
CA GLU A 25 17.86 -9.48 -27.78
C GLU A 25 17.04 -8.45 -26.97
N GLY A 26 16.40 -7.52 -27.68
CA GLY A 26 15.71 -6.38 -27.08
C GLY A 26 14.34 -6.11 -27.69
N ILE A 27 13.44 -5.57 -26.88
CA ILE A 27 12.12 -5.10 -27.32
C ILE A 27 12.19 -3.58 -27.49
N GLU A 28 11.97 -3.11 -28.71
CA GLU A 28 11.83 -1.69 -29.01
C GLU A 28 10.36 -1.26 -28.86
N TYR A 29 10.15 -0.22 -28.05
CA TYR A 29 8.86 0.41 -27.83
C TYR A 29 8.81 1.75 -28.57
N ASN A 30 7.89 1.90 -29.52
CA ASN A 30 7.69 3.15 -30.26
C ASN A 30 6.55 3.99 -29.66
N PHE A 31 6.81 5.27 -29.38
CA PHE A 31 5.85 6.17 -28.73
C PHE A 31 5.18 7.17 -29.67
N LYS A 32 5.37 7.04 -31.00
CA LYS A 32 4.88 7.97 -32.02
C LYS A 32 3.39 8.29 -31.90
N TYR A 33 2.56 7.30 -31.58
CA TYR A 33 1.12 7.48 -31.46
C TYR A 33 0.67 7.93 -30.07
N LEU A 34 1.54 7.93 -29.05
CA LEU A 34 1.21 8.42 -27.70
C LEU A 34 1.64 9.88 -27.52
N GLN A 35 2.69 10.31 -28.22
CA GLN A 35 3.23 11.65 -28.17
C GLN A 35 2.50 12.60 -29.13
N CYS A 36 2.01 13.72 -28.59
CA CYS A 36 1.69 14.90 -29.40
C CYS A 36 2.98 15.71 -29.64
N PRO A 37 3.25 16.22 -30.85
CA PRO A 37 4.40 17.09 -31.09
C PRO A 37 4.49 18.23 -30.06
N LEU A 38 5.63 18.34 -29.37
CA LEU A 38 5.85 19.31 -28.28
C LEU A 38 5.62 20.79 -28.67
N SER A 39 5.64 21.10 -29.97
CA SER A 39 5.33 22.42 -30.51
C SER A 39 3.85 22.81 -30.42
N LEU A 40 2.96 21.82 -30.32
CA LEU A 40 1.50 22.02 -30.26
C LEU A 40 0.99 22.14 -28.81
N THR A 41 1.73 21.62 -27.83
CA THR A 41 1.33 21.64 -26.40
C THR A 41 1.73 22.92 -25.67
N LYS A 42 2.74 23.66 -26.16
CA LYS A 42 3.10 24.98 -25.65
C LYS A 42 3.20 25.95 -26.81
N LYS A 43 2.17 26.80 -26.98
CA LYS A 43 2.13 27.82 -28.04
C LYS A 43 3.43 28.65 -28.01
N VAL A 44 4.18 28.60 -29.11
CA VAL A 44 5.26 29.56 -29.40
C VAL A 44 4.77 30.64 -30.38
N THR A 45 3.60 30.47 -31.00
CA THR A 45 3.04 31.39 -31.99
C THR A 45 1.53 31.66 -31.77
N PRO A 46 1.03 32.87 -32.08
CA PRO A 46 -0.36 33.29 -31.82
C PRO A 46 -1.40 32.78 -32.84
N THR A 47 -1.07 31.83 -33.72
CA THR A 47 -1.89 31.49 -34.90
C THR A 47 -2.65 30.16 -34.81
N GLN A 48 -2.70 29.50 -33.65
CA GLN A 48 -3.49 28.28 -33.48
C GLN A 48 -4.27 28.34 -32.16
N ASP A 49 -5.61 28.33 -32.23
CA ASP A 49 -6.50 28.47 -31.07
C ASP A 49 -6.66 27.19 -30.23
N VAL A 50 -6.23 26.03 -30.74
CA VAL A 50 -6.39 24.75 -30.03
C VAL A 50 -5.20 24.51 -29.11
N VAL A 51 -5.44 24.57 -27.80
CA VAL A 51 -4.46 24.21 -26.75
C VAL A 51 -4.57 22.72 -26.48
N TYR A 52 -3.48 21.98 -26.71
CA TYR A 52 -3.41 20.56 -26.36
C TYR A 52 -2.76 20.37 -24.99
N GLU A 53 -3.41 19.58 -24.13
CA GLU A 53 -2.79 19.16 -22.88
C GLU A 53 -1.68 18.12 -23.14
N PRO A 54 -0.56 18.18 -22.41
CA PRO A 54 0.46 17.13 -22.45
C PRO A 54 -0.14 15.75 -22.11
N LEU A 55 0.39 14.68 -22.72
CA LEU A 55 -0.09 13.30 -22.56
C LEU A 55 -1.60 13.11 -22.85
N THR A 56 -2.13 13.77 -23.88
CA THR A 56 -3.57 13.79 -24.22
C THR A 56 -4.19 12.38 -24.29
N ILE A 57 -3.50 11.42 -24.91
CA ILE A 57 -4.04 10.08 -25.14
C ILE A 57 -4.13 9.30 -23.82
N LEU A 58 -3.13 9.41 -22.95
CA LEU A 58 -3.18 8.75 -21.64
C LEU A 58 -4.25 9.39 -20.76
N ASN A 59 -4.42 10.73 -20.80
CA ASN A 59 -5.49 11.43 -20.10
C ASN A 59 -6.88 10.96 -20.55
N VAL A 60 -7.09 10.79 -21.86
CA VAL A 60 -8.34 10.25 -22.41
C VAL A 60 -8.56 8.79 -21.99
N MET A 61 -7.51 7.96 -21.98
CA MET A 61 -7.62 6.56 -21.52
C MET A 61 -7.99 6.47 -20.02
N VAL A 62 -7.47 7.38 -19.20
CA VAL A 62 -7.84 7.53 -17.78
C VAL A 62 -9.31 7.95 -17.64
N GLN A 63 -9.74 8.99 -18.38
CA GLN A 63 -11.13 9.49 -18.34
C GLN A 63 -12.16 8.43 -18.72
N HIS A 64 -11.81 7.53 -19.64
CA HIS A 64 -12.67 6.42 -20.05
C HIS A 64 -12.48 5.14 -19.21
N ASN A 65 -11.73 5.18 -18.10
CA ASN A 65 -11.48 4.04 -17.21
C ASN A 65 -10.97 2.78 -17.96
N ARG A 66 -10.16 2.95 -19.02
CA ARG A 66 -9.68 1.83 -19.85
C ARG A 66 -8.38 1.24 -19.29
N ILE A 67 -8.49 0.56 -18.15
CA ILE A 67 -7.36 -0.04 -17.42
C ILE A 67 -6.55 -1.00 -18.31
N GLU A 68 -7.19 -1.74 -19.20
CA GLU A 68 -6.53 -2.67 -20.13
C GLU A 68 -5.55 -1.97 -21.08
N LEU A 69 -5.88 -0.76 -21.54
CA LEU A 69 -4.99 0.05 -22.37
C LEU A 69 -3.86 0.66 -21.54
N LEU A 70 -4.16 1.12 -20.32
CA LEU A 70 -3.14 1.68 -19.41
C LEU A 70 -2.13 0.63 -18.96
N ASN A 71 -2.57 -0.61 -18.78
CA ASN A 71 -1.70 -1.73 -18.41
C ASN A 71 -0.90 -2.29 -19.59
N HIS A 72 -1.11 -1.79 -20.80
CA HIS A 72 -0.36 -2.19 -21.97
C HIS A 72 1.14 -1.87 -21.79
N PRO A 73 2.06 -2.78 -22.18
CA PRO A 73 3.50 -2.60 -21.96
C PRO A 73 4.03 -1.29 -22.59
N VAL A 74 3.56 -0.92 -23.78
CA VAL A 74 3.92 0.37 -24.43
C VAL A 74 3.55 1.58 -23.56
N CYS A 75 2.39 1.57 -22.90
CA CYS A 75 1.95 2.66 -22.02
C CYS A 75 2.77 2.71 -20.73
N LYS A 76 3.13 1.55 -20.17
CA LYS A 76 4.00 1.46 -18.99
C LYS A 76 5.40 1.97 -19.30
N GLU A 77 6.03 1.51 -20.36
CA GLU A 77 7.36 1.94 -20.78
C GLU A 77 7.39 3.43 -21.15
N TYR A 78 6.31 3.94 -21.74
CA TYR A 78 6.18 5.37 -22.01
C TYR A 78 6.17 6.22 -20.72
N LEU A 79 5.38 5.80 -19.71
CA LEU A 79 5.35 6.47 -18.41
C LEU A 79 6.67 6.33 -17.67
N LEU A 80 7.34 5.17 -17.75
CA LEU A 80 8.67 4.95 -17.18
C LEU A 80 9.73 5.84 -17.83
N MET A 81 9.74 5.94 -19.15
CA MET A 81 10.61 6.85 -19.89
C MET A 81 10.43 8.29 -19.41
N LYS A 82 9.19 8.77 -19.25
CA LYS A 82 8.90 10.12 -18.71
C LYS A 82 9.27 10.28 -17.23
N TRP A 83 9.09 9.25 -16.43
CA TRP A 83 9.52 9.22 -15.05
C TRP A 83 11.05 9.35 -14.93
N CYS A 84 11.81 8.53 -15.65
CA CYS A 84 13.27 8.61 -15.67
C CYS A 84 13.78 9.93 -16.26
N ALA A 85 13.08 10.48 -17.26
CA ALA A 85 13.41 11.75 -17.90
C ALA A 85 13.40 12.93 -16.92
N TYR A 86 12.26 13.17 -16.26
CA TYR A 86 12.06 14.37 -15.45
C TYR A 86 11.31 14.12 -14.14
N GLY A 87 10.47 13.09 -14.06
CA GLY A 87 9.66 12.79 -12.87
C GLY A 87 10.52 12.47 -11.65
N PHE A 88 11.47 11.54 -11.79
CA PHE A 88 12.38 11.12 -10.72
C PHE A 88 13.21 12.29 -10.21
N ARG A 89 13.77 13.10 -11.12
CA ARG A 89 14.60 14.26 -10.76
C ARG A 89 13.77 15.32 -10.02
N ALA A 90 12.57 15.64 -10.52
CA ALA A 90 11.68 16.61 -9.87
C ALA A 90 11.24 16.11 -8.48
N HIS A 91 10.89 14.84 -8.37
CA HIS A 91 10.49 14.23 -7.10
C HIS A 91 11.63 14.22 -6.08
N MET A 92 12.86 13.88 -6.50
CA MET A 92 14.04 13.92 -5.61
C MET A 92 14.40 15.34 -5.16
N MET A 93 14.26 16.35 -6.02
CA MET A 93 14.44 17.75 -5.60
C MET A 93 13.40 18.17 -4.56
N ASN A 94 12.14 17.79 -4.77
CA ASN A 94 11.07 18.05 -3.82
C ASN A 94 11.32 17.34 -2.49
N LEU A 95 11.57 16.03 -2.52
CA LEU A 95 11.88 15.22 -1.33
C LEU A 95 13.09 15.77 -0.58
N GLY A 96 14.17 16.12 -1.30
CA GLY A 96 15.36 16.73 -0.72
C GLY A 96 15.07 18.03 0.02
N SER A 97 14.17 18.87 -0.50
CA SER A 97 13.77 20.11 0.19
C SER A 97 13.02 19.85 1.49
N TYR A 98 12.17 18.82 1.54
CA TYR A 98 11.50 18.39 2.78
C TYR A 98 12.50 17.81 3.79
N CYS A 99 13.42 16.96 3.34
CA CYS A 99 14.46 16.38 4.19
C CYS A 99 15.36 17.46 4.81
N LEU A 100 15.66 18.53 4.08
CA LEU A 100 16.45 19.66 4.59
C LEU A 100 15.77 20.37 5.76
N GLY A 101 14.44 20.40 5.82
CA GLY A 101 13.69 20.95 6.96
C GLY A 101 13.50 19.93 8.08
N LEU A 102 13.18 18.69 7.75
CA LEU A 102 12.84 17.65 8.73
C LEU A 102 14.05 17.15 9.52
N ILE A 103 15.18 16.88 8.86
CA ILE A 103 16.36 16.28 9.51
C ILE A 103 16.95 17.20 10.60
N PRO A 104 17.14 18.51 10.35
CA PRO A 104 17.62 19.41 11.41
C PRO A 104 16.62 19.59 12.55
N MET A 105 15.31 19.62 12.25
CA MET A 105 14.26 19.73 13.27
C MET A 105 14.20 18.50 14.17
N THR A 106 14.23 17.29 13.60
CA THR A 106 14.24 16.06 14.40
C THR A 106 15.54 15.94 15.20
N PHE A 107 16.68 16.32 14.62
CA PHE A 107 17.95 16.36 15.34
C PHE A 107 17.91 17.35 16.51
N LEU A 108 17.32 18.54 16.33
CA LEU A 108 17.17 19.55 17.37
C LEU A 108 16.26 19.05 18.51
N VAL A 109 15.13 18.42 18.20
CA VAL A 109 14.22 17.83 19.20
C VAL A 109 14.90 16.73 20.01
N VAL A 110 15.67 15.84 19.38
CA VAL A 110 16.41 14.76 20.06
C VAL A 110 17.55 15.31 20.94
N LYS A 111 18.13 16.46 20.59
CA LYS A 111 19.21 17.11 21.35
C LYS A 111 18.72 18.03 22.47
N ILE A 112 17.46 18.44 22.46
CA ILE A 112 16.85 19.16 23.58
C ILE A 112 16.60 18.14 24.70
N LYS A 113 17.31 18.29 25.82
CA LYS A 113 16.98 17.56 27.06
C LYS A 113 15.53 17.88 27.44
N PRO A 114 14.63 16.90 27.58
CA PRO A 114 13.33 17.14 28.19
C PRO A 114 13.58 17.42 29.68
N GLY A 115 13.43 18.67 30.13
CA GLY A 115 13.51 18.95 31.57
C GLY A 115 14.01 20.32 32.05
N LEU A 116 13.98 21.39 31.24
CA LEU A 116 14.30 22.74 31.78
C LEU A 116 13.10 23.70 31.94
N ALA A 117 11.87 23.25 31.66
CA ALA A 117 10.67 24.07 31.81
C ALA A 117 9.78 23.67 33.01
N PHE A 118 10.21 22.72 33.86
CA PHE A 118 9.42 22.25 35.01
C PHE A 118 10.23 22.32 36.33
N ASN A 119 10.99 23.38 36.52
CA ASN A 119 11.59 23.70 37.83
C ASN A 119 11.12 25.08 38.28
N SER A 120 9.85 25.15 38.62
CA SER A 120 9.30 26.15 39.53
C SER A 120 8.05 25.55 40.17
N THR A 121 8.23 24.76 41.23
CA THR A 121 7.96 25.15 42.63
C THR A 121 7.68 23.90 43.48
N GLY A 122 8.36 23.80 44.63
CA GLY A 122 7.75 23.24 45.85
C GLY A 122 8.06 21.76 46.18
N ILE A 123 9.08 21.59 47.02
CA ILE A 123 9.12 20.68 48.19
C ILE A 123 7.90 19.76 48.37
N ILE A 124 8.09 18.44 48.28
CA ILE A 124 7.60 17.49 49.30
C ILE A 124 8.55 16.27 49.36
N ASN A 125 9.15 16.07 50.52
CA ASN A 125 9.75 14.80 50.92
C ASN A 125 8.60 13.88 51.36
N GLU A 126 8.46 12.67 50.79
CA GLU A 126 7.97 11.50 51.54
C GLU A 126 8.13 10.19 50.74
N THR A 127 8.93 9.30 51.33
CA THR A 127 8.87 7.82 51.35
C THR A 127 8.62 7.02 50.05
N THR A 128 9.70 6.35 49.65
CA THR A 128 9.76 4.95 49.16
C THR A 128 8.73 4.04 49.87
N ASP A 129 8.04 3.20 49.08
CA ASP A 129 7.36 1.92 49.43
C ASP A 129 5.87 1.73 49.07
N HIS A 130 5.28 2.50 48.14
CA HIS A 130 3.95 2.15 47.56
C HIS A 130 3.87 2.33 46.03
N LEU A 131 4.84 1.79 45.28
CA LEU A 131 4.99 2.03 43.83
C LEU A 131 4.12 1.17 42.89
N GLU A 132 3.19 0.31 43.36
CA GLU A 132 2.43 -0.55 42.43
C GLU A 132 0.90 -0.61 42.64
N THR A 133 0.30 0.21 43.52
CA THR A 133 -1.15 0.11 43.81
C THR A 133 -1.96 1.41 43.66
N VAL A 134 -1.36 2.52 43.20
CA VAL A 134 -2.04 3.84 43.16
C VAL A 134 -2.56 4.26 41.77
N ASP A 135 -2.30 3.53 40.68
CA ASP A 135 -2.53 4.10 39.34
C ASP A 135 -3.92 3.89 38.70
N THR A 136 -4.83 3.08 39.27
CA THR A 136 -6.09 2.70 38.57
C THR A 136 -7.34 3.48 38.97
N LEU A 137 -7.47 3.89 40.25
CA LEU A 137 -8.60 4.70 40.73
C LEU A 137 -8.39 6.20 40.48
N ASP A 138 -7.13 6.64 40.45
CA ASP A 138 -6.78 8.01 40.04
C ASP A 138 -7.08 8.25 38.56
N ALA A 139 -7.16 7.19 37.74
CA ALA A 139 -7.52 7.29 36.33
C ALA A 139 -8.91 7.91 36.09
N PHE A 140 -9.82 7.82 37.08
CA PHE A 140 -11.16 8.42 37.02
C PHE A 140 -11.29 9.71 37.87
N SER A 141 -10.19 10.19 38.47
CA SER A 141 -10.19 11.37 39.35
C SER A 141 -10.44 12.68 38.61
N SER A 142 -9.92 12.81 37.38
CA SER A 142 -10.11 13.99 36.54
C SER A 142 -10.93 13.64 35.29
N PRO A 143 -11.79 14.56 34.81
CA PRO A 143 -12.58 14.32 33.60
C PRO A 143 -11.74 13.95 32.38
N LEU A 144 -10.57 14.58 32.21
CA LEU A 144 -9.66 14.30 31.09
C LEU A 144 -9.05 12.90 31.19
N LEU A 145 -8.57 12.51 32.37
CA LEU A 145 -7.98 11.19 32.58
C LEU A 145 -9.02 10.08 32.46
N SER A 146 -10.25 10.33 32.92
CA SER A 146 -11.37 9.40 32.75
C SER A 146 -11.70 9.18 31.27
N LEU A 147 -11.61 10.23 30.45
CA LEU A 147 -11.84 10.13 29.00
C LEU A 147 -10.74 9.28 28.33
N ILE A 148 -9.48 9.53 28.68
CA ILE A 148 -8.35 8.73 28.20
C ILE A 148 -8.49 7.27 28.63
N GLN A 149 -8.88 7.03 29.89
CA GLN A 149 -9.07 5.68 30.43
C GLN A 149 -10.23 4.95 29.74
N THR A 150 -11.33 5.63 29.40
CA THR A 150 -12.40 5.01 28.60
C THR A 150 -11.97 4.72 27.16
N PHE A 151 -11.04 5.52 26.60
CA PHE A 151 -10.48 5.28 25.27
C PHE A 151 -9.49 4.11 25.24
N THR A 152 -8.66 3.95 26.28
CA THR A 152 -7.80 2.76 26.42
C THR A 152 -8.65 1.50 26.64
N MET A 153 -9.70 1.59 27.45
CA MET A 153 -10.68 0.50 27.62
C MET A 153 -11.42 0.14 26.34
N MET A 154 -11.56 1.07 25.38
CA MET A 154 -12.16 0.81 24.06
C MET A 154 -11.33 -0.22 23.27
N LEU A 155 -10.00 -0.21 23.40
CA LEU A 155 -9.09 -1.15 22.75
C LEU A 155 -9.19 -2.59 23.30
N GLY A 156 -9.99 -2.80 24.36
CA GLY A 156 -10.20 -4.10 25.00
C GLY A 156 -9.40 -4.28 26.28
N ASP A 157 -8.54 -3.33 26.65
CA ASP A 157 -7.79 -3.35 27.90
C ASP A 157 -8.66 -2.87 29.08
N ILE A 158 -9.53 -3.76 29.54
CA ILE A 158 -10.39 -3.53 30.68
C ILE A 158 -9.66 -4.05 31.92
N ASN A 159 -9.10 -3.15 32.73
CA ASN A 159 -8.49 -3.44 34.04
C ASN A 159 -9.53 -3.91 35.08
N TYR A 160 -10.21 -5.02 34.78
CA TYR A 160 -11.35 -5.55 35.54
C TYR A 160 -10.98 -5.87 36.99
N ARG A 161 -9.82 -6.49 37.20
CA ARG A 161 -9.39 -6.94 38.52
C ARG A 161 -9.16 -5.76 39.46
N ASP A 162 -8.37 -4.79 39.02
CA ASP A 162 -7.91 -3.72 39.89
C ASP A 162 -8.93 -2.59 40.00
N ALA A 163 -9.66 -2.28 38.92
CA ALA A 163 -10.62 -1.17 38.90
C ALA A 163 -12.03 -1.56 39.39
N PHE A 164 -12.42 -2.84 39.34
CA PHE A 164 -13.80 -3.26 39.64
C PHE A 164 -13.91 -4.42 40.64
N LEU A 165 -13.02 -5.43 40.59
CA LEU A 165 -13.12 -6.61 41.45
C LEU A 165 -12.54 -6.36 42.86
N GLU A 166 -11.36 -5.76 42.96
CA GLU A 166 -10.73 -5.49 44.26
C GLU A 166 -11.54 -4.48 45.10
N PRO A 167 -12.07 -3.38 44.53
CA PRO A 167 -12.96 -2.47 45.25
C PRO A 167 -14.32 -3.09 45.64
N LEU A 168 -14.80 -4.11 44.91
CA LEU A 168 -15.97 -4.89 45.28
C LEU A 168 -15.69 -5.76 46.52
N LEU A 169 -14.55 -6.45 46.54
CA LEU A 169 -14.14 -7.32 47.66
C LEU A 169 -13.89 -6.51 48.93
N LYS A 170 -13.33 -5.30 48.80
CA LYS A 170 -13.12 -4.34 49.90
C LYS A 170 -14.42 -3.64 50.37
N LYS A 171 -15.56 -3.84 49.70
CA LYS A 171 -16.86 -3.16 49.94
C LYS A 171 -16.79 -1.63 49.83
N GLU A 172 -15.87 -1.11 49.02
CA GLU A 172 -15.70 0.34 48.82
C GLU A 172 -16.61 0.90 47.71
N LEU A 173 -17.27 0.03 46.93
CA LEU A 173 -18.26 0.44 45.92
C LEU A 173 -19.62 0.77 46.54
N ALA A 174 -20.07 2.01 46.33
CA ALA A 174 -21.42 2.45 46.74
C ALA A 174 -22.55 1.72 46.00
N TYR A 175 -22.36 1.34 44.73
CA TYR A 175 -23.42 0.76 43.88
C TYR A 175 -22.92 -0.47 43.07
N PRO A 176 -22.68 -1.62 43.71
CA PRO A 176 -22.06 -2.78 43.05
C PRO A 176 -22.87 -3.32 41.87
N ILE A 177 -24.18 -3.52 42.02
CA ILE A 177 -25.02 -4.11 40.95
C ILE A 177 -25.07 -3.21 39.71
N LEU A 178 -25.17 -1.89 39.92
CA LEU A 178 -25.24 -0.91 38.83
C LEU A 178 -23.91 -0.80 38.08
N THR A 179 -22.78 -0.76 38.80
CA THR A 179 -21.45 -0.68 38.19
C THR A 179 -21.13 -1.90 37.33
N PHE A 180 -21.46 -3.11 37.80
CA PHE A 180 -21.27 -4.33 37.01
C PHE A 180 -22.24 -4.42 35.83
N GLY A 181 -23.49 -3.98 35.99
CA GLY A 181 -24.43 -3.87 34.88
C GLY A 181 -23.94 -2.90 33.80
N GLN A 182 -23.41 -1.75 34.20
CA GLN A 182 -22.81 -0.76 33.29
C GLN A 182 -21.53 -1.28 32.63
N LEU A 183 -20.70 -2.05 33.35
CA LEU A 183 -19.49 -2.66 32.81
C LEU A 183 -19.82 -3.67 31.70
N ILE A 184 -20.79 -4.58 31.93
CA ILE A 184 -21.22 -5.56 30.92
C ILE A 184 -21.77 -4.85 29.67
N LEU A 185 -22.60 -3.83 29.87
CA LEU A 185 -23.15 -3.02 28.79
C LEU A 185 -22.03 -2.32 28.00
N PHE A 186 -21.08 -1.72 28.70
CA PHE A 186 -19.92 -1.04 28.11
C PHE A 186 -19.05 -2.01 27.30
N THR A 187 -18.68 -3.17 27.86
CA THR A 187 -17.88 -4.19 27.17
C THR A 187 -18.57 -4.70 25.90
N MET A 188 -19.89 -4.88 25.94
CA MET A 188 -20.64 -5.33 24.76
C MET A 188 -20.72 -4.25 23.67
N PHE A 189 -21.06 -3.01 24.02
CA PHE A 189 -21.29 -1.97 23.02
C PHE A 189 -20.00 -1.34 22.49
N VAL A 190 -19.00 -1.11 23.34
CA VAL A 190 -17.82 -0.30 22.98
C VAL A 190 -16.69 -1.17 22.41
N PRO A 191 -16.04 -2.08 23.16
CA PRO A 191 -15.00 -2.94 22.57
C PRO A 191 -15.50 -3.93 21.51
N ILE A 192 -16.73 -4.45 21.62
CA ILE A 192 -17.21 -5.51 20.70
C ILE A 192 -17.98 -4.90 19.52
N VAL A 193 -19.12 -4.24 19.76
CA VAL A 193 -19.96 -3.74 18.66
C VAL A 193 -19.29 -2.58 17.92
N LEU A 194 -18.79 -1.58 18.63
CA LEU A 194 -18.19 -0.40 18.00
C LEU A 194 -16.89 -0.76 17.28
N MET A 195 -15.98 -1.53 17.88
CA MET A 195 -14.74 -1.90 17.16
C MET A 195 -15.00 -2.77 15.94
N ASN A 196 -15.90 -3.75 16.02
CA ASN A 196 -16.25 -4.57 14.85
C ASN A 196 -16.93 -3.76 13.75
N LEU A 197 -17.73 -2.75 14.10
CA LEU A 197 -18.30 -1.80 13.14
C LEU A 197 -17.22 -0.95 12.48
N LEU A 198 -16.29 -0.39 13.26
CA LEU A 198 -15.17 0.43 12.76
C LEU A 198 -14.24 -0.38 11.84
N ILE A 199 -13.93 -1.62 12.20
CA ILE A 199 -13.17 -2.54 11.35
C ILE A 199 -13.97 -2.86 10.09
N GLY A 200 -15.28 -3.12 10.19
CA GLY A 200 -16.13 -3.40 9.04
C GLY A 200 -16.21 -2.23 8.03
N LEU A 201 -16.31 -0.99 8.52
CA LEU A 201 -16.26 0.21 7.68
C LEU A 201 -14.88 0.40 7.06
N ALA A 202 -13.81 0.27 7.86
CA ALA A 202 -12.44 0.40 7.37
C ALA A 202 -12.12 -0.65 6.30
N VAL A 203 -12.52 -1.92 6.50
CA VAL A 203 -12.33 -3.00 5.51
C VAL A 203 -13.18 -2.75 4.27
N GLY A 204 -14.41 -2.24 4.42
CA GLY A 204 -15.26 -1.85 3.29
C GLY A 204 -14.61 -0.76 2.43
N ASP A 205 -14.10 0.29 3.08
CA ASP A 205 -13.40 1.40 2.41
C ASP A 205 -12.10 0.90 1.74
N ILE A 206 -11.33 0.05 2.42
CA ILE A 206 -10.10 -0.54 1.87
C ILE A 206 -10.42 -1.39 0.63
N ALA A 207 -11.47 -2.23 0.67
CA ALA A 207 -11.84 -3.09 -0.45
C ALA A 207 -12.27 -2.27 -1.68
N GLU A 208 -13.07 -1.22 -1.48
CA GLU A 208 -13.51 -0.32 -2.56
C GLU A 208 -12.32 0.45 -3.16
N VAL A 209 -11.41 0.96 -2.33
CA VAL A 209 -10.17 1.61 -2.77
C VAL A 209 -9.30 0.61 -3.54
N GLN A 210 -9.15 -0.63 -3.08
CA GLN A 210 -8.34 -1.65 -3.73
C GLN A 210 -8.87 -2.03 -5.12
N LYS A 211 -10.19 -2.12 -5.29
CA LYS A 211 -10.85 -2.42 -6.57
C LYS A 211 -10.49 -1.41 -7.66
N HIS A 212 -10.30 -0.15 -7.27
CA HIS A 212 -9.97 0.94 -8.18
C HIS A 212 -8.51 1.44 -8.04
N ALA A 213 -7.70 0.81 -7.19
CA ALA A 213 -6.35 1.28 -6.84
C ALA A 213 -5.40 1.27 -8.04
N SER A 214 -5.48 0.24 -8.89
CA SER A 214 -4.62 0.14 -10.08
C SER A 214 -4.86 1.30 -11.05
N LEU A 215 -6.13 1.59 -11.35
CA LEU A 215 -6.53 2.73 -12.17
C LEU A 215 -6.18 4.05 -11.49
N LYS A 216 -6.49 4.20 -10.20
CA LYS A 216 -6.23 5.43 -9.45
C LYS A 216 -4.74 5.76 -9.39
N ARG A 217 -3.89 4.74 -9.23
CA ARG A 217 -2.43 4.88 -9.27
C ARG A 217 -1.97 5.38 -10.64
N SER A 218 -2.39 4.74 -11.73
CA SER A 218 -1.97 5.16 -13.07
C SER A 218 -2.54 6.54 -13.44
N ALA A 219 -3.77 6.84 -13.03
CA ALA A 219 -4.37 8.17 -13.20
C ALA A 219 -3.55 9.25 -12.50
N MET A 220 -3.19 9.04 -11.22
CA MET A 220 -2.37 9.98 -10.46
C MET A 220 -0.98 10.15 -11.08
N GLN A 221 -0.39 9.08 -11.61
CA GLN A 221 0.88 9.15 -12.33
C GLN A 221 0.77 10.00 -13.61
N VAL A 222 -0.25 9.75 -14.44
CA VAL A 222 -0.48 10.53 -15.67
C VAL A 222 -0.77 11.99 -15.36
N GLU A 223 -1.58 12.27 -14.33
CA GLU A 223 -1.89 13.62 -13.87
C GLU A 223 -0.64 14.34 -13.36
N LEU A 224 0.21 13.66 -12.58
CA LEU A 224 1.49 14.20 -12.12
C LEU A 224 2.39 14.57 -13.31
N HIS A 225 2.55 13.68 -14.29
CA HIS A 225 3.34 13.95 -15.49
C HIS A 225 2.78 15.12 -16.31
N THR A 226 1.46 15.17 -16.48
CA THR A 226 0.77 16.27 -17.18
C THR A 226 1.05 17.61 -16.49
N ASN A 227 0.93 17.66 -15.16
CA ASN A 227 1.19 18.86 -14.37
C ASN A 227 2.67 19.28 -14.38
N LEU A 228 3.60 18.32 -14.36
CA LEU A 228 5.03 18.59 -14.48
C LEU A 228 5.39 19.15 -15.87
N GLU A 229 4.90 18.54 -16.96
CA GLU A 229 5.19 19.01 -18.32
C GLU A 229 4.63 20.42 -18.61
N LYS A 230 3.46 20.75 -18.04
CA LYS A 230 2.92 22.11 -18.09
C LYS A 230 3.91 23.13 -17.48
N LYS A 231 4.59 22.78 -16.39
CA LYS A 231 5.52 23.67 -15.67
C LYS A 231 6.96 23.67 -16.21
N LEU A 232 7.43 22.58 -16.83
CA LEU A 232 8.81 22.46 -17.30
C LEU A 232 9.11 23.24 -18.59
N PRO A 233 10.27 23.89 -18.74
CA PRO A 233 10.57 24.66 -19.93
C PRO A 233 10.75 23.79 -21.19
N LEU A 234 10.36 24.32 -22.35
CA LEU A 234 10.35 23.59 -23.63
C LEU A 234 11.71 23.06 -24.06
N TRP A 235 12.77 23.85 -23.85
CA TRP A 235 14.14 23.44 -24.20
C TRP A 235 14.55 22.17 -23.43
N TYR A 236 14.08 22.01 -22.19
CA TYR A 236 14.36 20.86 -21.36
C TYR A 236 13.55 19.65 -21.83
N LEU A 237 12.25 19.83 -22.07
CA LEU A 237 11.39 18.77 -22.60
C LEU A 237 11.92 18.22 -23.94
N ARG A 238 12.35 19.10 -24.87
CA ARG A 238 12.92 18.67 -26.15
C ARG A 238 14.22 17.87 -26.00
N LYS A 239 15.01 18.16 -24.96
CA LYS A 239 16.29 17.47 -24.72
C LYS A 239 16.10 16.07 -24.15
N VAL A 240 15.04 15.85 -23.36
CA VAL A 240 14.86 14.62 -22.59
C VAL A 240 13.77 13.70 -23.19
N ASP A 241 12.87 14.22 -24.01
CA ASP A 241 11.85 13.41 -24.68
C ASP A 241 12.46 12.51 -25.78
N GLN A 242 12.21 11.21 -25.67
CA GLN A 242 12.69 10.19 -26.62
C GLN A 242 11.50 9.58 -27.36
N LYS A 243 11.67 9.28 -28.66
CA LYS A 243 10.57 8.74 -29.51
C LYS A 243 10.41 7.22 -29.43
N SER A 244 11.47 6.51 -29.07
CA SER A 244 11.44 5.08 -28.78
C SER A 244 12.46 4.73 -27.69
N THR A 245 12.25 3.61 -27.02
CA THR A 245 13.17 3.05 -26.02
C THR A 245 13.35 1.57 -26.31
N ILE A 246 14.58 1.09 -26.20
CA ILE A 246 14.93 -0.33 -26.34
C ILE A 246 15.15 -0.89 -24.94
N VAL A 247 14.41 -1.94 -24.59
CA VAL A 247 14.57 -2.67 -23.32
C VAL A 247 15.20 -4.02 -23.64
N LEU A 248 16.37 -4.28 -23.08
CA LEU A 248 17.07 -5.56 -23.19
C LEU A 248 16.34 -6.65 -22.41
N LYS A 249 16.04 -7.78 -23.06
CA LYS A 249 15.27 -8.88 -22.47
C LYS A 249 15.95 -9.47 -21.24
N ASP A 250 17.27 -9.57 -21.24
CA ASP A 250 18.04 -10.19 -20.15
C ASP A 250 17.80 -9.52 -18.80
N LEU A 251 17.82 -8.18 -18.75
CA LEU A 251 17.60 -7.42 -17.52
C LEU A 251 16.17 -7.63 -17.00
N THR A 252 15.18 -7.59 -17.89
CA THR A 252 13.78 -7.91 -17.55
C THR A 252 13.62 -9.34 -17.05
N SER A 253 14.28 -10.32 -17.69
CA SER A 253 14.20 -11.73 -17.28
C SER A 253 14.80 -11.95 -15.88
N LEU A 254 15.86 -11.20 -15.55
CA LEU A 254 16.51 -11.29 -14.24
C LEU A 254 15.65 -10.63 -13.16
N LEU A 255 15.01 -9.51 -13.47
CA LEU A 255 14.10 -8.81 -12.56
C LEU A 255 12.82 -9.62 -12.31
N GLU A 256 12.28 -10.29 -13.34
CA GLU A 256 11.15 -11.22 -13.20
C GLU A 256 11.52 -12.43 -12.32
N LYS A 257 12.70 -13.02 -12.53
CA LYS A 257 13.20 -14.10 -11.66
C LYS A 257 13.32 -13.64 -10.20
N GLN A 258 13.84 -12.43 -9.96
CA GLN A 258 13.92 -11.86 -8.60
C GLN A 258 12.52 -11.64 -7.99
N HIS A 259 11.56 -11.17 -8.78
CA HIS A 259 10.19 -10.98 -8.32
C HIS A 259 9.50 -12.31 -7.97
N GLU A 260 9.72 -13.35 -8.77
CA GLU A 260 9.22 -14.70 -8.46
C GLU A 260 9.89 -15.28 -7.20
N LEU A 261 11.19 -15.05 -7.00
CA LEU A 261 11.86 -15.42 -5.75
C LEU A 261 11.27 -14.68 -4.54
N ILE A 262 10.95 -13.39 -4.67
CA ILE A 262 10.30 -12.62 -3.60
C ILE A 262 8.90 -13.18 -3.30
N LYS A 263 8.10 -13.51 -4.31
CA LYS A 263 6.80 -14.17 -4.10
C LYS A 263 6.96 -15.51 -3.38
N LEU A 264 7.94 -16.31 -3.77
CA LEU A 264 8.27 -17.56 -3.12
C LEU A 264 8.69 -17.36 -1.65
N ILE A 265 9.47 -16.32 -1.36
CA ILE A 265 9.86 -15.96 0.01
C ILE A 265 8.65 -15.52 0.82
N ILE A 266 7.80 -14.62 0.30
CA ILE A 266 6.59 -14.16 0.98
C ILE A 266 5.66 -15.34 1.26
N GLN A 267 5.40 -16.17 0.25
CA GLN A 267 4.57 -17.35 0.40
C GLN A 267 5.14 -18.32 1.44
N LYS A 268 6.47 -18.51 1.47
CA LYS A 268 7.12 -19.33 2.50
C LYS A 268 7.10 -18.68 3.88
N MET A 269 7.19 -17.35 3.97
CA MET A 269 7.11 -16.60 5.22
C MET A 269 5.69 -16.65 5.81
N GLU A 270 4.66 -16.53 4.96
CA GLU A 270 3.25 -16.66 5.31
C GLU A 270 2.90 -18.09 5.75
N ILE A 271 3.47 -19.11 5.08
CA ILE A 271 3.35 -20.52 5.49
C ILE A 271 4.05 -20.79 6.84
N ILE A 272 5.16 -20.11 7.14
CA ILE A 272 5.86 -20.30 8.43
C ILE A 272 5.07 -19.65 9.58
N SER A 273 4.45 -18.49 9.37
CA SER A 273 3.56 -17.89 10.39
C SER A 273 2.32 -18.73 10.69
N GLU A 274 1.82 -19.53 9.74
CA GLU A 274 0.72 -20.48 9.99
C GLU A 274 1.19 -21.78 10.67
N THR A 275 2.49 -22.10 10.65
CA THR A 275 3.03 -23.27 11.37
C THR A 275 3.44 -22.98 12.82
N GLU A 276 3.28 -21.74 13.29
CA GLU A 276 3.53 -21.38 14.69
C GLU A 276 2.26 -21.41 15.56
N ASP A 277 1.06 -21.51 14.97
CA ASP A 277 -0.21 -21.62 15.71
C ASP A 277 -1.16 -22.67 15.10
N GLU A 278 -0.92 -23.96 15.34
CA GLU A 278 -2.02 -24.94 15.38
C GLU A 278 -1.79 -25.97 16.51
N ASP A 279 -2.18 -25.58 17.72
CA ASP A 279 -2.97 -26.47 18.56
C ASP A 279 -4.46 -26.29 18.15
N ASN A 280 -4.96 -27.28 17.41
CA ASN A 280 -6.37 -27.62 17.19
C ASN A 280 -7.32 -26.54 16.61
N HIS A 281 -7.54 -26.53 15.29
CA HIS A 281 -8.88 -26.80 14.72
C HIS A 281 -8.85 -27.02 13.19
N CYS A 282 -9.17 -28.23 12.72
CA CYS A 282 -9.17 -28.61 11.30
C CYS A 282 -10.16 -27.77 10.47
N SER A 283 -9.66 -27.02 9.48
CA SER A 283 -10.47 -26.20 8.58
C SER A 283 -10.55 -26.76 7.15
N PHE A 284 -11.58 -26.30 6.44
CA PHE A 284 -12.08 -26.70 5.11
C PHE A 284 -11.01 -26.86 4.01
N GLN A 285 -9.84 -26.23 4.17
CA GLN A 285 -8.73 -26.23 3.22
C GLN A 285 -8.01 -27.59 3.11
N ASP A 286 -8.03 -28.40 4.18
CA ASP A 286 -7.40 -29.72 4.18
C ASP A 286 -8.13 -30.74 3.31
N LYS A 287 -9.46 -30.64 3.20
CA LYS A 287 -10.24 -31.49 2.27
C LYS A 287 -9.85 -31.23 0.82
N PHE A 288 -9.67 -29.96 0.44
CA PHE A 288 -9.26 -29.58 -0.91
C PHE A 288 -7.82 -29.99 -1.24
N LYS A 289 -6.90 -29.93 -0.27
CA LYS A 289 -5.53 -30.44 -0.45
C LYS A 289 -5.50 -31.95 -0.63
N LYS A 290 -6.31 -32.69 0.16
CA LYS A 290 -6.39 -34.15 0.08
C LYS A 290 -6.94 -34.65 -1.25
N GLU A 291 -8.02 -34.03 -1.75
CA GLU A 291 -8.59 -34.37 -3.06
C GLU A 291 -7.60 -34.11 -4.22
N ARG A 292 -6.80 -33.03 -4.14
CA ARG A 292 -5.79 -32.72 -5.16
C ARG A 292 -4.59 -33.68 -5.15
N LEU A 293 -4.19 -34.14 -3.96
CA LEU A 293 -3.12 -35.11 -3.77
C LEU A 293 -3.51 -36.49 -4.30
N GLU A 294 -4.74 -36.93 -4.07
CA GLU A 294 -5.26 -38.19 -4.61
C GLU A 294 -5.38 -38.16 -6.14
N GLN A 295 -5.76 -37.00 -6.72
CA GLN A 295 -5.79 -36.81 -8.18
C GLN A 295 -4.39 -36.79 -8.81
N MET A 296 -3.38 -36.26 -8.11
CA MET A 296 -1.99 -36.29 -8.60
C MET A 296 -1.40 -37.69 -8.50
N GLN A 297 -1.64 -38.43 -7.41
CA GLN A 297 -1.15 -39.80 -7.26
C GLN A 297 -1.72 -40.75 -8.33
N SER A 298 -3.00 -40.61 -8.69
CA SER A 298 -3.60 -41.44 -9.75
C SER A 298 -2.97 -41.19 -11.13
N LYS A 299 -2.62 -39.93 -11.44
CA LYS A 299 -1.92 -39.57 -12.68
C LYS A 299 -0.49 -40.12 -12.73
N TRP A 300 0.24 -40.06 -11.61
CA TRP A 300 1.60 -40.61 -11.53
C TRP A 300 1.61 -42.14 -11.62
N ASN A 301 0.60 -42.82 -11.08
CA ASN A 301 0.46 -44.28 -11.21
C ASN A 301 0.22 -44.72 -12.67
N PHE A 302 -0.52 -43.96 -13.45
CA PHE A 302 -0.70 -44.22 -14.89
C PHE A 302 0.62 -44.08 -15.66
N VAL A 303 1.40 -43.02 -15.36
CA VAL A 303 2.70 -42.77 -15.99
C VAL A 303 3.72 -43.86 -15.61
N LEU A 304 3.77 -44.26 -14.34
CA LEU A 304 4.67 -45.33 -13.87
C LEU A 304 4.33 -46.69 -14.49
N ASN A 305 3.05 -47.00 -14.69
CA ASN A 305 2.64 -48.22 -15.39
C ASN A 305 2.99 -48.20 -16.88
N ALA A 306 2.83 -47.06 -17.56
CA ALA A 306 3.20 -46.92 -18.97
C ALA A 306 4.72 -47.07 -19.22
N VAL A 307 5.54 -46.65 -18.25
CA VAL A 307 7.01 -46.81 -18.31
C VAL A 307 7.41 -48.27 -18.09
N LYS A 308 6.74 -49.00 -17.18
CA LYS A 308 6.99 -50.43 -16.95
C LYS A 308 6.61 -51.33 -18.14
N THR A 309 5.64 -50.93 -18.97
CA THR A 309 5.22 -51.71 -20.14
C THR A 309 6.13 -51.58 -21.36
N LYS A 310 7.13 -50.68 -21.35
CA LYS A 310 8.07 -50.46 -22.46
C LYS A 310 9.45 -51.11 -22.28
N THR A 311 9.69 -51.76 -21.14
CA THR A 311 10.98 -52.40 -20.81
C THR A 311 10.89 -53.93 -20.85
N HIS A 312 10.27 -54.48 -21.90
CA HIS A 312 10.36 -55.89 -22.29
C HIS A 312 10.71 -56.00 -23.78
#